data_AF-A0A7S1N3B8-F1
#
_entry.id   AF-A0A7S1N3B8-F1
#
_cell.length_a   1.000
_cell.length_b   1.000
_cell.length_c   1.000
_cell.angle_alpha   90.00
_cell.angle_beta   90.00
_cell.angle_gamma   90.00
#
_symmetry.space_group_name_H-M   'P 1'
#
loop_
_entity.id
_entity.type
_entity.pdbx_description
1 polymer ?
#
loop_
_entity_poly.entity_id
_entity_poly.type
_entity_poly.pdbx_seq_one_letter_code
_entity_poly.pdbx_strand_id
1 'polypeptide(L)'
;LTLRLGLAVRGGVDLLQDVLPGRSVLILAPPGAGKTTLIREIARMLSETQSVIVVDTSNEICGNGLQPHPSVGPARRMMVPSLDRQAAIMVEAVQNHTPDVIVCDEIGRPQEVDVARTIKNRGPQLVASAHGDLRSLVKNQQLNGLIGGTQRVTVSDLLALDEVEQKGGNFSKLRTQRTGAPVFDIIVE
;
A
#
# COMPACT_ATOMS: atom_id res chain seq x y z
N LEU A 1 15.16 29.09 2.26
CA LEU A 1 13.77 28.62 2.09
C LEU A 1 13.81 27.45 1.11
N THR A 2 13.38 26.25 1.51
CA THR A 2 13.30 25.09 0.60
C THR A 2 11.84 24.92 0.21
N LEU A 3 11.52 25.13 -1.08
CA LEU A 3 10.18 24.93 -1.62
C LEU A 3 10.15 23.57 -2.33
N ARG A 4 9.15 22.73 -2.01
CA ARG A 4 8.85 21.51 -2.76
C ARG A 4 7.62 21.77 -3.62
N LEU A 5 7.75 21.51 -4.92
CA LEU A 5 6.66 21.63 -5.88
C LEU A 5 6.30 20.22 -6.35
N GLY A 6 5.06 19.81 -6.09
CA GLY A 6 4.52 18.56 -6.65
C GLY A 6 4.26 18.74 -8.14
N LEU A 7 5.01 18.03 -8.98
CA LEU A 7 4.78 18.01 -10.43
C LEU A 7 3.84 16.86 -10.80
N ALA A 8 2.87 17.14 -11.68
CA ALA A 8 2.08 16.10 -12.32
C ALA A 8 2.82 15.61 -13.56
N VAL A 9 3.38 14.41 -13.47
CA VAL A 9 4.07 13.73 -14.59
C VAL A 9 3.12 12.66 -15.15
N ARG A 10 3.17 12.44 -16.46
CA ARG A 10 2.39 11.41 -17.16
C ARG A 10 3.32 10.37 -17.80
N GLY A 11 2.81 9.16 -18.00
CA GLY A 11 3.50 8.02 -18.62
C GLY A 11 4.28 7.16 -17.62
N GLY A 12 4.30 7.52 -16.32
CA GLY A 12 5.02 6.74 -15.30
C GLY A 12 4.31 5.42 -14.96
N VAL A 13 2.99 5.37 -15.19
CA VAL A 13 2.15 4.20 -14.90
C VAL A 13 2.10 3.21 -16.06
N ASP A 14 2.64 3.54 -17.24
CA ASP A 14 2.55 2.70 -18.45
C ASP A 14 3.09 1.29 -18.24
N LEU A 15 4.14 1.15 -17.42
CA LEU A 15 4.75 -0.13 -17.06
C LEU A 15 3.94 -0.96 -16.06
N LEU A 16 2.90 -0.37 -15.45
CA LEU A 16 2.07 -1.00 -14.41
C LEU A 16 0.61 -1.18 -14.84
N GLN A 17 0.23 -0.74 -16.05
CA GLN A 17 -1.17 -0.74 -16.50
C GLN A 17 -1.79 -2.14 -16.54
N ASP A 18 -0.99 -3.16 -16.81
CA ASP A 18 -1.41 -4.56 -16.89
C ASP A 18 -1.64 -5.20 -15.52
N VAL A 19 -0.98 -4.70 -14.47
CA VAL A 19 -1.04 -5.25 -13.12
C VAL A 19 -2.01 -4.53 -12.19
N LEU A 20 -2.36 -3.28 -12.52
CA LEU A 20 -3.22 -2.43 -11.67
C LEU A 20 -4.69 -2.88 -11.59
N PRO A 21 -5.40 -3.25 -12.66
CA PRO A 21 -6.83 -3.49 -12.59
C PRO A 21 -7.21 -4.63 -11.62
N GLY A 22 -8.02 -4.29 -10.60
CA GLY A 22 -8.59 -5.26 -9.66
C GLY A 22 -7.60 -5.87 -8.66
N ARG A 23 -6.36 -5.37 -8.58
CA ARG A 23 -5.34 -5.85 -7.65
C ARG A 23 -4.85 -4.74 -6.75
N SER A 24 -4.77 -5.01 -5.46
CA SER A 24 -4.25 -4.05 -4.50
C SER A 24 -2.73 -3.94 -4.66
N VAL A 25 -2.22 -2.72 -4.85
CA VAL A 25 -0.80 -2.44 -5.10
C VAL A 25 -0.19 -1.58 -3.98
N LEU A 26 0.95 -2.01 -3.44
CA LEU A 26 1.76 -1.22 -2.51
C LEU A 26 3.05 -0.81 -3.19
N ILE A 27 3.30 0.50 -3.22
CA ILE A 27 4.54 1.09 -3.73
C ILE A 27 5.51 1.30 -2.56
N LEU A 28 6.67 0.68 -2.63
CA LEU A 28 7.74 0.82 -1.65
C LEU A 28 8.87 1.63 -2.27
N ALA A 29 9.29 2.69 -1.60
CA ALA A 29 10.47 3.44 -2.03
C ALA A 29 10.97 4.34 -0.90
N PRO A 30 12.25 4.75 -0.92
CA PRO A 30 12.76 5.76 0.01
C PRO A 30 12.03 7.11 -0.15
N PRO A 31 12.12 8.01 0.86
CA PRO A 31 11.60 9.37 0.75
C PRO A 31 12.17 10.10 -0.48
N GLY A 32 11.32 10.85 -1.20
CA GLY A 32 11.74 11.62 -2.38
C GLY A 32 11.86 10.83 -3.69
N ALA A 33 11.57 9.53 -3.71
CA ALA A 33 11.66 8.70 -4.92
C ALA A 33 10.49 8.85 -5.91
N GLY A 34 9.58 9.81 -5.72
CA GLY A 34 8.45 10.05 -6.65
C GLY A 34 7.21 9.17 -6.43
N LYS A 35 7.08 8.49 -5.29
CA LYS A 35 5.92 7.64 -4.94
C LYS A 35 4.58 8.36 -5.12
N THR A 36 4.48 9.58 -4.59
CA THR A 36 3.26 10.40 -4.69
C THR A 36 2.94 10.77 -6.13
N THR A 37 3.96 11.01 -6.98
CA THR A 37 3.74 11.25 -8.41
C THR A 37 3.13 10.02 -9.08
N LEU A 38 3.66 8.84 -8.79
CA LEU A 38 3.14 7.57 -9.33
C LEU A 38 1.71 7.29 -8.84
N ILE A 39 1.46 7.41 -7.52
CA ILE A 39 0.14 7.21 -6.92
C ILE A 39 -0.89 8.16 -7.51
N ARG A 40 -0.54 9.44 -7.67
CA ARG A 40 -1.43 10.45 -8.26
C ARG A 40 -1.81 10.07 -9.70
N GLU A 41 -0.86 9.59 -10.48
CA GLU A 41 -1.13 9.14 -11.84
C GLU A 41 -1.99 7.86 -11.88
N ILE A 42 -1.77 6.91 -10.96
CA ILE A 42 -2.61 5.72 -10.81
C ILE A 42 -4.05 6.13 -10.48
N ALA A 43 -4.25 7.04 -9.52
CA ALA A 43 -5.57 7.54 -9.15
C ALA A 43 -6.28 8.18 -10.36
N ARG A 44 -5.54 8.99 -11.13
CA ARG A 44 -6.04 9.60 -12.37
C ARG A 44 -6.49 8.56 -13.38
N MET A 45 -5.66 7.56 -13.65
CA MET A 45 -5.95 6.52 -14.64
C MET A 45 -7.14 5.66 -14.23
N LEU A 46 -7.15 5.14 -12.99
CA LEU A 46 -8.24 4.28 -12.51
C LEU A 46 -9.58 5.05 -12.44
N SER A 47 -9.55 6.35 -12.13
CA SER A 47 -10.77 7.16 -12.02
C SER A 47 -11.46 7.47 -13.35
N GLU A 48 -10.85 7.15 -14.48
CA GLU A 48 -11.51 7.25 -15.79
C GLU A 48 -12.62 6.20 -15.97
N THR A 49 -12.51 5.06 -15.28
CA THR A 49 -13.45 3.93 -15.44
C THR A 49 -14.05 3.41 -14.13
N GLN A 50 -13.52 3.84 -12.98
CA GLN A 50 -13.90 3.34 -11.65
C GLN A 50 -14.18 4.47 -10.67
N SER A 51 -15.02 4.22 -9.66
CA SER A 51 -15.20 5.14 -8.53
C SER A 51 -13.98 5.09 -7.61
N VAL A 52 -13.06 6.04 -7.79
CA VAL A 52 -11.85 6.19 -6.96
C VAL A 52 -12.07 7.21 -5.85
N ILE A 53 -11.65 6.86 -4.63
CA ILE A 53 -11.49 7.79 -3.52
C ILE A 53 -10.02 7.87 -3.11
N VAL A 54 -9.50 9.09 -3.07
CA VAL A 54 -8.20 9.40 -2.50
C VAL A 54 -8.39 9.84 -1.04
N VAL A 55 -7.81 9.08 -0.12
CA VAL A 55 -7.66 9.45 1.30
C VAL A 55 -6.36 10.23 1.42
N ASP A 56 -6.47 11.55 1.46
CA ASP A 56 -5.33 12.47 1.31
C ASP A 56 -4.99 13.13 2.65
N THR A 57 -3.85 12.74 3.25
CA THR A 57 -3.37 13.24 4.55
C THR A 57 -2.51 14.48 4.44
N SER A 58 -1.66 14.55 3.43
CA SER A 58 -0.65 15.58 3.25
C SER A 58 -1.10 16.67 2.28
N ASN A 59 -2.26 16.48 1.64
CA ASN A 59 -2.72 17.23 0.47
C ASN A 59 -1.73 17.16 -0.70
N GLU A 60 -0.79 16.20 -0.69
CA GLU A 60 0.19 16.08 -1.75
C GLU A 60 -0.43 15.46 -3.00
N ILE A 61 -1.40 14.54 -2.88
CA ILE A 61 -2.00 13.89 -4.06
C ILE A 61 -2.97 14.84 -4.76
N CYS A 62 -3.93 15.40 -4.04
CA CYS A 62 -5.04 16.17 -4.58
C CYS A 62 -4.84 17.69 -4.45
N GLY A 63 -3.77 18.17 -3.83
CA GLY A 63 -3.51 19.60 -3.64
C GLY A 63 -4.38 20.26 -2.56
N ASN A 64 -4.08 21.53 -2.26
CA ASN A 64 -4.71 22.28 -1.15
C ASN A 64 -6.05 22.95 -1.50
N GLY A 65 -6.53 22.83 -2.74
CA GLY A 65 -7.80 23.43 -3.16
C GLY A 65 -9.00 22.75 -2.51
N LEU A 66 -10.16 23.41 -2.47
CA LEU A 66 -11.43 22.79 -2.06
C LEU A 66 -11.83 21.64 -2.99
N GLN A 67 -11.60 21.83 -4.29
CA GLN A 67 -11.73 20.78 -5.29
C GLN A 67 -10.39 20.06 -5.47
N PRO A 68 -10.39 18.73 -5.69
CA PRO A 68 -9.18 17.99 -6.02
C PRO A 68 -8.51 18.56 -7.27
N HIS A 69 -7.18 18.60 -7.26
CA HIS A 69 -6.39 19.07 -8.39
C HIS A 69 -6.69 18.23 -9.64
N PRO A 70 -6.82 18.83 -10.85
CA PRO A 70 -7.18 18.09 -12.07
C PRO A 70 -6.26 16.92 -12.44
N SER A 71 -5.05 16.88 -11.87
CA SER A 71 -4.10 15.79 -12.04
C SER A 71 -4.58 14.43 -11.54
N VAL A 72 -5.60 14.37 -10.67
CA VAL A 72 -6.19 13.10 -10.21
C VAL A 72 -7.43 12.69 -11.01
N GLY A 73 -7.78 13.40 -12.09
CA GLY A 73 -8.93 13.05 -12.91
C GLY A 73 -10.26 13.17 -12.13
N PRO A 74 -11.25 12.31 -12.43
CA PRO A 74 -12.54 12.26 -11.72
C PRO A 74 -12.48 11.76 -10.26
N ALA A 75 -11.29 11.39 -9.75
CA ALA A 75 -11.16 10.87 -8.40
C ALA A 75 -11.70 11.85 -7.34
N ARG A 76 -12.45 11.32 -6.38
CA ARG A 76 -12.96 12.09 -5.24
C ARG A 76 -11.90 12.12 -4.14
N ARG A 77 -11.89 13.18 -3.34
CA ARG A 77 -11.00 13.30 -2.18
C ARG A 77 -11.78 13.20 -0.87
N MET A 78 -11.27 12.39 0.05
CA MET A 78 -11.55 12.50 1.48
C MET A 78 -10.31 13.09 2.16
N MET A 79 -10.43 14.32 2.65
CA MET A 79 -9.32 15.01 3.31
C MET A 79 -9.19 14.49 4.74
N VAL A 80 -7.99 14.13 5.15
CA VAL A 80 -7.76 13.64 6.51
C VAL A 80 -7.37 14.82 7.42
N PRO A 81 -8.11 15.10 8.51
CA PRO A 81 -7.85 16.26 9.36
C PRO A 81 -6.52 16.21 10.13
N SER A 82 -6.03 15.01 10.43
CA SER A 82 -4.75 14.76 11.09
C SER A 82 -4.31 13.33 10.83
N LEU A 83 -3.01 13.05 10.92
CA LEU A 83 -2.48 11.71 10.63
C LEU A 83 -3.14 10.61 11.49
N ASP A 84 -3.50 10.90 12.75
CA ASP A 84 -4.16 9.92 13.64
C ASP A 84 -5.59 9.57 13.18
N ARG A 85 -6.18 10.38 12.29
CA ARG A 85 -7.52 10.18 11.75
C ARG A 85 -7.53 9.38 10.45
N GLN A 86 -6.37 9.11 9.84
CA GLN A 86 -6.31 8.44 8.53
C GLN A 86 -7.04 7.09 8.54
N ALA A 87 -6.78 6.26 9.55
CA ALA A 87 -7.46 4.97 9.70
C ALA A 87 -9.00 5.11 9.79
N ALA A 88 -9.49 6.12 10.51
CA ALA A 88 -10.93 6.38 10.61
C ALA A 88 -11.53 6.82 9.27
N ILE A 89 -10.83 7.70 8.53
CA ILE A 89 -11.26 8.16 7.20
C ILE A 89 -11.24 7.02 6.18
N MET A 90 -10.25 6.12 6.25
CA MET A 90 -10.20 4.90 5.43
C MET A 90 -11.42 3.99 5.67
N VAL A 91 -11.85 3.84 6.93
CA VAL A 91 -13.08 3.09 7.26
C VAL A 91 -14.32 3.80 6.71
N GLU A 92 -14.42 5.11 6.89
CA GLU A 92 -15.52 5.95 6.41
C GLU A 92 -15.65 5.89 4.88
N ALA A 93 -14.52 5.91 4.16
CA ALA A 93 -14.47 5.78 2.71
C ALA A 93 -15.22 4.53 2.23
N VAL A 94 -14.96 3.38 2.87
CA VAL A 94 -15.65 2.13 2.52
C VAL A 94 -17.11 2.16 2.92
N GLN A 95 -17.42 2.63 4.13
CA GLN A 95 -18.78 2.55 4.68
C GLN A 95 -19.77 3.45 3.97
N ASN A 96 -19.36 4.66 3.61
CA ASN A 96 -20.29 5.70 3.15
C ASN A 96 -20.26 5.92 1.65
N HIS A 97 -19.20 5.50 0.96
CA HIS A 97 -19.02 5.83 -0.45
C HIS A 97 -18.83 4.64 -1.38
N THR A 98 -18.72 3.42 -0.84
CA THR A 98 -18.60 2.15 -1.58
C THR A 98 -17.72 2.27 -2.83
N PRO A 99 -16.46 2.73 -2.70
CA PRO A 99 -15.59 2.95 -3.86
C PRO A 99 -15.11 1.62 -4.44
N ASP A 100 -14.81 1.62 -5.73
CA ASP A 100 -14.11 0.51 -6.39
C ASP A 100 -12.64 0.48 -5.97
N VAL A 101 -12.04 1.67 -5.80
CA VAL A 101 -10.63 1.84 -5.47
C VAL A 101 -10.46 2.89 -4.36
N ILE A 102 -9.64 2.56 -3.35
CA ILE A 102 -9.15 3.48 -2.34
C ILE A 102 -7.66 3.70 -2.57
N VAL A 103 -7.29 4.98 -2.68
CA VAL A 103 -5.91 5.42 -2.84
C VAL A 103 -5.47 6.16 -1.58
N CYS A 104 -4.38 5.74 -0.96
CA CYS A 104 -3.76 6.44 0.17
C CYS A 104 -2.34 6.86 -0.23
N ASP A 105 -1.88 8.04 0.19
CA ASP A 105 -0.49 8.45 -0.08
C ASP A 105 0.50 7.52 0.62
N GLU A 106 0.36 7.37 1.94
CA GLU A 106 1.26 6.56 2.75
C GLU A 106 0.51 5.79 3.83
N ILE A 107 0.84 4.51 4.02
CA ILE A 107 0.49 3.72 5.20
C ILE A 107 1.74 3.55 6.05
N GLY A 108 1.73 4.16 7.23
CA GLY A 108 2.87 4.24 8.13
C GLY A 108 2.57 3.79 9.56
N ARG A 109 1.33 3.41 9.89
CA ARG A 109 0.92 3.15 11.28
C ARG A 109 0.16 1.82 11.46
N PRO A 110 0.28 1.17 12.63
CA PRO A 110 -0.41 -0.11 12.89
C PRO A 110 -1.92 -0.06 12.66
N GLN A 111 -2.57 1.03 13.08
CA GLN A 111 -4.03 1.17 12.95
C GLN A 111 -4.47 1.19 11.48
N GLU A 112 -3.67 1.80 10.61
CA GLU A 112 -3.93 1.84 9.17
C GLU A 112 -3.76 0.46 8.54
N VAL A 113 -2.83 -0.35 9.04
CA VAL A 113 -2.63 -1.74 8.59
C VAL A 113 -3.83 -2.61 8.92
N ASP A 114 -4.37 -2.48 10.14
CA ASP A 114 -5.57 -3.22 10.56
C ASP A 114 -6.82 -2.80 9.77
N VAL A 115 -6.95 -1.50 9.49
CA VAL A 115 -8.01 -1.01 8.60
C VAL A 115 -7.80 -1.52 7.17
N ALA A 116 -6.59 -1.46 6.62
CA ALA A 116 -6.32 -1.93 5.27
C ALA A 116 -6.63 -3.43 5.09
N ARG A 117 -6.35 -4.26 6.09
CA ARG A 117 -6.80 -5.66 6.15
C ARG A 117 -8.32 -5.78 6.11
N THR A 118 -9.01 -4.94 6.86
CA THR A 118 -10.48 -4.91 6.86
C THR A 118 -11.03 -4.51 5.50
N ILE A 119 -10.43 -3.51 4.84
CA ILE A 119 -10.81 -3.05 3.50
C ILE A 119 -10.60 -4.16 2.46
N LYS A 120 -9.46 -4.87 2.51
CA LYS A 120 -9.17 -6.00 1.60
C LYS A 120 -10.27 -7.07 1.66
N ASN A 121 -10.81 -7.34 2.85
CA ASN A 121 -11.91 -8.29 3.03
C ASN A 121 -13.28 -7.76 2.56
N ARG A 122 -13.43 -6.45 2.40
CA ARG A 122 -14.68 -5.82 1.95
C ARG A 122 -14.75 -5.63 0.43
N GLY A 123 -13.64 -5.78 -0.29
CA GLY A 123 -13.61 -5.82 -1.75
C GLY A 123 -12.93 -4.66 -2.48
N PRO A 124 -12.95 -3.39 -1.99
CA PRO A 124 -12.29 -2.31 -2.71
C PRO A 124 -10.81 -2.58 -2.94
N GLN A 125 -10.34 -2.27 -4.15
CA GLN A 125 -8.93 -2.28 -4.48
C GLN A 125 -8.20 -1.21 -3.65
N LEU A 126 -7.05 -1.55 -3.08
CA LEU A 126 -6.19 -0.60 -2.36
C LEU A 126 -4.95 -0.26 -3.16
N VAL A 127 -4.68 1.04 -3.32
CA VAL A 127 -3.41 1.55 -3.82
C VAL A 127 -2.80 2.42 -2.73
N ALA A 128 -1.58 2.11 -2.30
CA ALA A 128 -0.90 2.93 -1.30
C ALA A 128 0.61 2.94 -1.49
N SER A 129 1.30 3.80 -0.75
CA SER A 129 2.74 3.63 -0.52
C SER A 129 3.10 3.33 0.93
N ALA A 130 4.32 2.83 1.12
CA ALA A 130 4.99 2.84 2.41
C ALA A 130 6.48 3.16 2.21
N HIS A 131 7.14 3.62 3.27
CA HIS A 131 8.57 3.89 3.25
C HIS A 131 9.40 2.61 3.35
N GLY A 132 10.49 2.56 2.58
CA GLY A 132 11.47 1.48 2.61
C GLY A 132 11.41 0.58 1.38
N ASP A 133 11.99 -0.61 1.51
CA ASP A 133 11.97 -1.71 0.54
C ASP A 133 11.25 -2.93 1.16
N LEU A 134 11.02 -3.99 0.37
CA LEU A 134 10.35 -5.20 0.86
C LEU A 134 11.09 -5.82 2.06
N ARG A 135 12.42 -5.77 2.07
CA ARG A 135 13.26 -6.37 3.13
C ARG A 135 13.06 -5.69 4.48
N SER A 136 12.95 -4.36 4.47
CA SER A 136 12.65 -3.55 5.65
C SER A 136 11.21 -3.75 6.11
N LEU A 137 10.26 -3.83 5.17
CA LEU A 137 8.85 -4.06 5.47
C LEU A 137 8.63 -5.41 6.17
N VAL A 138 9.28 -6.48 5.71
CA VAL A 138 9.22 -7.82 6.32
C VAL A 138 9.66 -7.80 7.79
N LYS A 139 10.66 -7.00 8.14
CA LYS A 139 11.19 -6.88 9.51
C LYS A 139 10.39 -5.93 10.39
N ASN A 140 9.60 -5.05 9.80
CA ASN A 140 8.82 -4.05 10.51
C ASN A 140 7.57 -4.69 11.13
N GLN A 141 7.59 -4.95 12.44
CA GLN A 141 6.46 -5.58 13.13
C GLN A 141 5.16 -4.77 13.07
N GLN A 142 5.24 -3.45 12.88
CA GLN A 142 4.07 -2.58 12.79
C GLN A 142 3.44 -2.63 11.40
N LEU A 143 4.25 -2.77 10.35
CA LEU A 143 3.79 -2.63 8.95
C LEU A 143 3.82 -3.93 8.13
N ASN A 144 4.51 -4.99 8.59
CA ASN A 144 4.56 -6.26 7.88
C ASN A 144 3.18 -6.91 7.70
N GLY A 145 2.17 -6.44 8.44
CA GLY A 145 0.79 -6.85 8.26
C GLY A 145 0.24 -6.54 6.86
N LEU A 146 0.80 -5.53 6.16
CA LEU A 146 0.48 -5.20 4.76
C LEU A 146 0.80 -6.35 3.79
N ILE A 147 1.80 -7.16 4.12
CA ILE A 147 2.23 -8.32 3.33
C ILE A 147 1.82 -9.65 3.98
N GLY A 148 0.83 -9.62 4.88
CA GLY A 148 0.27 -10.82 5.53
C GLY A 148 0.96 -11.20 6.85
N GLY A 149 1.84 -10.36 7.37
CA GLY A 149 2.56 -10.58 8.62
C GLY A 149 3.62 -11.68 8.52
N THR A 150 4.44 -11.80 9.56
CA THR A 150 5.45 -12.86 9.66
C THR A 150 5.47 -13.46 11.06
N GLN A 151 5.63 -14.77 11.14
CA GLN A 151 5.79 -15.51 12.39
C GLN A 151 6.99 -16.44 12.30
N ARG A 152 7.67 -16.65 13.45
CA ARG A 152 8.70 -17.69 13.55
C ARG A 152 8.05 -18.99 13.98
N VAL A 153 8.20 -20.02 13.17
CA VAL A 153 7.71 -21.38 13.42
C VAL A 153 8.91 -22.33 13.52
N THR A 154 8.81 -23.29 14.44
CA THR A 154 9.76 -24.39 14.51
C THR A 154 9.33 -25.46 13.52
N VAL A 155 10.18 -25.75 12.56
CA VAL A 155 9.98 -26.81 11.57
C VAL A 155 10.38 -28.15 12.19
N SER A 156 9.65 -29.21 11.82
CA SER A 156 9.93 -30.56 12.33
C SER A 156 11.28 -31.09 11.85
N ASP A 157 11.82 -32.05 12.60
CA ASP A 157 13.14 -32.63 12.36
C ASP A 157 13.22 -33.29 10.98
N LEU A 158 12.13 -33.91 10.51
CA LEU A 158 12.04 -34.49 9.16
C LEU A 158 12.23 -33.47 8.04
N LEU A 159 11.54 -32.33 8.11
CA LEU A 159 11.64 -31.26 7.10
C LEU A 159 12.95 -30.47 7.21
N ALA A 160 13.53 -30.42 8.41
CA ALA A 160 14.86 -29.85 8.61
C ALA A 160 15.96 -30.77 8.03
N LEU A 161 15.82 -32.09 8.21
CA LEU A 161 16.77 -33.09 7.70
C LEU A 161 16.71 -33.23 6.18
N ASP A 162 15.51 -33.29 5.57
CA ASP A 162 15.33 -33.35 4.10
C ASP A 162 15.97 -32.12 3.41
N GLU A 163 15.90 -30.94 4.04
CA GLU A 163 16.59 -29.76 3.52
C GLU A 163 18.10 -29.74 3.77
N VAL A 164 18.59 -30.34 4.87
CA VAL A 164 20.03 -30.54 5.07
C VAL A 164 20.59 -31.48 4.01
N GLU A 165 19.86 -32.55 3.69
CA GLU A 165 20.21 -33.48 2.62
C GLU A 165 20.21 -32.81 1.24
N GLN A 166 19.26 -31.90 0.98
CA GLN A 166 19.15 -31.22 -0.32
C GLN A 166 20.06 -29.99 -0.50
N LYS A 167 20.34 -29.21 0.56
CA LYS A 167 21.02 -27.90 0.45
C LYS A 167 22.37 -27.81 1.17
N GLY A 168 22.69 -28.76 2.06
CA GLY A 168 23.93 -28.78 2.84
C GLY A 168 24.06 -27.65 3.88
N GLY A 169 24.60 -27.97 5.05
CA GLY A 169 24.97 -27.00 6.11
C GLY A 169 24.22 -27.17 7.45
N ASN A 170 24.61 -26.36 8.44
CA ASN A 170 23.95 -26.32 9.75
C ASN A 170 22.61 -25.59 9.65
N PHE A 171 21.51 -26.31 9.85
CA PHE A 171 20.16 -25.78 9.67
C PHE A 171 19.51 -25.38 11.01
N SER A 172 18.99 -24.16 11.08
CA SER A 172 18.20 -23.69 12.22
C SER A 172 16.76 -24.20 12.08
N LYS A 173 16.22 -24.86 13.11
CA LYS A 173 14.83 -25.32 13.13
C LYS A 173 13.81 -24.17 13.11
N LEU A 174 14.24 -22.94 13.38
CA LEU A 174 13.40 -21.75 13.35
C LEU A 174 13.31 -21.18 11.93
N ARG A 175 12.12 -21.21 11.32
CA ARG A 175 11.81 -20.55 10.06
C ARG A 175 10.82 -19.41 10.23
N THR A 176 10.98 -18.38 9.41
CA THR A 176 9.98 -17.30 9.31
C THR A 176 8.99 -17.64 8.20
N GLN A 177 7.70 -17.65 8.49
CA GLN A 177 6.63 -17.87 7.51
C GLN A 177 5.59 -16.75 7.60
N ARG A 178 4.80 -16.57 6.54
CA ARG A 178 3.70 -15.60 6.50
C ARG A 178 2.57 -16.06 7.42
N THR A 179 1.95 -15.13 8.14
CA THR A 179 0.88 -15.45 9.11
C THR A 179 -0.51 -15.52 8.47
N GLY A 180 -0.78 -14.72 7.43
CA GLY A 180 -2.08 -14.67 6.76
C GLY A 180 -2.01 -14.15 5.32
N ALA A 181 -3.16 -13.90 4.71
CA ALA A 181 -3.22 -13.31 3.37
C ALA A 181 -2.67 -11.88 3.37
N PRO A 182 -1.95 -11.46 2.32
CA PRO A 182 -1.46 -10.09 2.22
C PRO A 182 -2.62 -9.12 1.93
N VAL A 183 -2.46 -7.87 2.39
CA VAL A 183 -3.38 -6.78 2.06
C VAL A 183 -3.23 -6.40 0.59
N PHE A 184 -1.97 -6.32 0.15
CA PHE A 184 -1.59 -5.96 -1.21
C PHE A 184 -1.18 -7.20 -1.98
N ASP A 185 -1.76 -7.37 -3.17
CA ASP A 185 -1.49 -8.48 -4.07
C ASP A 185 -0.13 -8.30 -4.76
N ILE A 186 0.28 -7.04 -4.97
CA ILE A 186 1.48 -6.67 -5.71
C ILE A 186 2.27 -5.63 -4.92
N ILE A 187 3.59 -5.84 -4.87
CA ILE A 187 4.58 -4.88 -4.37
C ILE A 187 5.35 -4.35 -5.57
N VAL A 188 5.50 -3.02 -5.65
CA VAL A 188 6.37 -2.34 -6.62
C VAL A 188 7.46 -1.62 -5.82
N GLU A 189 8.73 -1.89 -6.11
CA GLU A 189 9.90 -1.26 -5.48
C GLU A 189 10.93 -0.78 -6.50
#